data_AF-A0A3D3H7L4-F1
#
_entry.id   AF-A0A3D3H7L4-F1
#
_cell.length_a   1.000
_cell.length_b   1.000
_cell.length_c   1.000
_cell.angle_alpha   90.00
_cell.angle_beta   90.00
_cell.angle_gamma   90.00
#
_symmetry.space_group_name_H-M   'P 1'
#
loop_
_entity.id
_entity.type
_entity.pdbx_description
1 polymer ?
#
loop_
_entity_poly.entity_id
_entity_poly.type
_entity_poly.pdbx_seq_one_letter_code
_entity_poly.pdbx_strand_id
1 'polypeptide(L)'
;MTGTPLPSLAGLATSDMPFAILARDSATVEVLTGEVIDVELLRDIPLLAADGTPREVLALVPFRQVRERGFACHDDGAPLRCLVITERATYPRDEALAVLPHDVIPLRDAGFDIDDEAYADIVRRVIADEIGRGEGANFVIRRDFTADVDADPRVAALA
;
A
#
# COMPACT_ATOMS: atom_id res chain seq x y z
N MET A 1 20.63 4.54 24.14
CA MET A 1 19.44 5.20 23.58
C MET A 1 18.30 4.21 23.71
N THR A 2 17.40 4.43 24.66
CA THR A 2 16.21 3.60 24.85
C THR A 2 15.20 4.01 23.78
N GLY A 3 14.92 3.13 22.81
CA GLY A 3 13.86 3.34 21.84
C GLY A 3 12.53 3.61 22.54
N THR A 4 11.70 4.47 21.96
CA THR A 4 10.35 4.71 22.45
C THR A 4 9.60 3.39 22.31
N PRO A 5 9.10 2.76 23.39
CA PRO A 5 8.42 1.48 23.27
C PRO A 5 7.25 1.59 22.29
N LEU A 6 7.14 0.60 21.39
CA LEU A 6 6.02 0.48 20.47
C LEU A 6 4.69 0.72 21.20
N PRO A 7 3.80 1.57 20.67
CA PRO A 7 2.44 1.66 21.20
C PRO A 7 1.77 0.29 21.10
N SER A 8 0.82 0.02 22.00
CA SER A 8 -0.04 -1.16 21.83
C SER A 8 -0.77 -1.10 20.48
N LEU A 9 -1.19 -2.25 19.95
CA LEU A 9 -1.96 -2.32 18.70
C LEU A 9 -3.16 -1.35 18.69
N ALA A 10 -3.91 -1.27 19.79
CA ALA A 10 -5.00 -0.30 19.95
C ALA A 10 -4.51 1.16 20.04
N GLY A 11 -3.31 1.39 20.57
CA GLY A 11 -2.69 2.71 20.67
C GLY A 11 -2.18 3.27 19.34
N LEU A 12 -2.10 2.45 18.28
CA LEU A 12 -1.74 2.94 16.94
C LEU A 12 -2.77 3.93 16.39
N ALA A 13 -4.04 3.78 16.75
CA ALA A 13 -5.12 4.66 16.30
C ALA A 13 -4.97 6.11 16.79
N THR A 14 -4.29 6.31 17.92
CA THR A 14 -4.07 7.62 18.55
C THR A 14 -2.62 8.08 18.47
N SER A 15 -1.76 7.29 17.82
CA SER A 15 -0.36 7.62 17.61
C SER A 15 -0.18 8.42 16.32
N ASP A 16 0.76 9.37 16.34
CA ASP A 16 1.25 10.05 15.14
C ASP A 16 2.42 9.29 14.47
N MET A 17 2.80 8.14 15.02
CA MET A 17 3.87 7.31 14.46
C MET A 17 3.39 6.60 13.18
N PRO A 18 4.11 6.70 12.06
CA PRO A 18 3.82 5.89 10.89
C PRO A 18 3.96 4.41 11.18
N PHE A 19 3.04 3.61 10.66
CA PHE A 19 3.05 2.17 10.86
C PHE A 19 2.61 1.39 9.62
N ALA A 20 2.94 0.11 9.61
CA ALA A 20 2.35 -0.89 8.72
C ALA A 20 2.01 -2.14 9.53
N ILE A 21 0.82 -2.72 9.29
CA ILE A 21 0.40 -3.99 9.87
C ILE A 21 0.36 -5.03 8.74
N LEU A 22 1.13 -6.11 8.88
CA LEU A 22 1.28 -7.12 7.84
C LEU A 22 0.87 -8.50 8.37
N ALA A 23 -0.09 -9.14 7.71
CA ALA A 23 -0.42 -10.54 7.92
C ALA A 23 0.11 -11.35 6.72
N ARG A 24 1.33 -11.90 6.85
CA ARG A 24 1.99 -12.68 5.79
C ARG A 24 1.69 -14.18 5.85
N ASP A 25 1.21 -14.65 6.98
CA ASP A 25 0.76 -16.02 7.22
C ASP A 25 -0.56 -16.04 7.99
N SER A 26 -1.06 -17.24 8.30
CA SER A 26 -2.35 -17.42 8.98
C SER A 26 -2.29 -17.27 10.50
N ALA A 27 -1.09 -17.25 11.09
CA ALA A 27 -0.87 -17.37 12.53
C ALA A 27 -0.42 -16.06 13.18
N THR A 28 0.26 -15.18 12.44
CA THR A 28 0.91 -14.00 12.99
C THR A 28 0.57 -12.71 12.27
N VAL A 29 0.71 -11.60 12.99
CA VAL A 29 0.63 -10.24 12.48
C VAL A 29 1.89 -9.50 12.91
N GLU A 30 2.53 -8.83 11.96
CA GLU A 30 3.68 -7.96 12.21
C GLU A 30 3.25 -6.50 12.23
N VAL A 31 3.77 -5.76 13.19
CA VAL A 31 3.65 -4.30 13.26
C VAL A 31 5.03 -3.72 13.04
N LEU A 32 5.15 -2.88 12.01
CA LEU A 32 6.35 -2.15 11.65
C LEU A 32 6.13 -0.68 11.92
N THR A 33 7.08 0.00 12.55
CA THR A 33 7.07 1.45 12.72
C THR A 33 8.42 2.05 12.37
N GLY A 34 8.41 3.34 12.05
CA GLY A 34 9.63 4.07 11.78
C GLY A 34 9.41 5.34 10.99
N GLU A 35 10.46 5.76 10.28
CA GLU A 35 10.47 7.00 9.53
C GLU A 35 9.91 6.77 8.12
N VAL A 36 9.01 7.64 7.68
CA VAL A 36 8.53 7.65 6.30
C VAL A 36 9.33 8.68 5.52
N ILE A 37 9.96 8.22 4.43
CA ILE A 37 10.62 9.09 3.46
C ILE A 37 10.11 8.80 2.06
N ASP A 38 10.05 9.83 1.23
CA ASP A 38 9.78 9.69 -0.20
C ASP A 38 11.11 9.83 -0.95
N VAL A 39 11.36 8.94 -1.89
CA VAL A 39 12.56 8.93 -2.75
C VAL A 39 12.15 8.94 -4.21
N GLU A 40 13.03 9.39 -5.10
CA GLU A 40 12.69 9.54 -6.53
C GLU A 40 12.89 8.27 -7.34
N LEU A 41 13.98 7.53 -7.07
CA LEU A 41 14.40 6.35 -7.82
C LEU A 41 14.51 5.12 -6.93
N LEU A 42 14.34 3.94 -7.52
CA LEU A 42 14.50 2.65 -6.82
C LEU A 42 15.90 2.49 -6.20
N ARG A 43 16.92 3.08 -6.85
CA ARG A 43 18.29 3.06 -6.33
C ARG A 43 18.52 3.93 -5.10
N ASP A 44 17.60 4.87 -4.84
CA ASP A 44 17.67 5.80 -3.72
C ASP A 44 17.01 5.24 -2.45
N ILE A 45 16.43 4.03 -2.52
CA ILE A 45 15.88 3.33 -1.36
C ILE A 45 17.01 3.15 -0.31
N PRO A 46 16.82 3.61 0.94
CA PRO A 46 17.89 3.70 1.93
C PRO A 46 18.18 2.35 2.61
N LEU A 47 18.69 1.39 1.83
CA LEU A 47 18.99 0.03 2.31
C LEU A 47 20.19 -0.04 3.28
N LEU A 48 21.00 1.02 3.35
CA LEU A 48 22.14 1.14 4.24
C LEU A 48 22.07 2.45 5.02
N ALA A 49 22.46 2.42 6.29
CA ALA A 49 22.75 3.61 7.08
C ALA A 49 24.08 4.26 6.65
N ALA A 50 24.34 5.48 7.14
CA ALA A 50 25.56 6.24 6.82
C ALA A 50 26.85 5.52 7.24
N ASP A 51 26.78 4.64 8.24
CA ASP A 51 27.88 3.80 8.72
C ASP A 51 27.99 2.45 7.99
N GLY A 52 27.16 2.22 6.98
CA GLY A 52 27.11 0.97 6.21
C GLY A 52 26.26 -0.14 6.84
N THR A 53 25.61 0.12 7.99
CA THR A 53 24.72 -0.86 8.61
C THR A 53 23.48 -1.10 7.74
N PRO A 54 23.10 -2.36 7.45
CA PRO A 54 21.86 -2.66 6.73
C PRO A 54 20.62 -2.12 7.45
N ARG A 55 19.71 -1.53 6.68
CA ARG A 55 18.40 -1.07 7.15
C ARG A 55 17.31 -1.95 6.58
N GLU A 56 16.28 -2.17 7.38
CA GLU A 56 15.05 -2.78 6.90
C GLU A 56 14.10 -1.70 6.37
N VAL A 57 13.56 -1.90 5.16
CA VAL A 57 12.70 -0.91 4.49
C VAL A 57 11.50 -1.61 3.87
N LEU A 58 10.31 -1.09 4.16
CA LEU A 58 9.09 -1.39 3.39
C LEU A 58 8.89 -0.29 2.35
N ALA A 59 9.08 -0.62 1.08
CA ALA A 59 8.93 0.32 -0.03
C ALA A 59 7.59 0.10 -0.77
N LEU A 60 6.83 1.18 -0.94
CA LEU A 60 5.63 1.25 -1.76
C LEU A 60 6.03 1.83 -3.11
N VAL A 61 6.16 0.96 -4.12
CA VAL A 61 6.59 1.33 -5.48
C VAL A 61 5.36 1.65 -6.33
N PRO A 62 5.11 2.91 -6.72
CA PRO A 62 3.96 3.29 -7.53
C PRO A 62 4.13 2.84 -8.98
N PHE A 63 3.03 2.64 -9.71
CA PHE A 63 3.08 2.17 -11.10
C PHE A 63 3.90 3.09 -12.01
N ARG A 64 3.87 4.41 -11.79
CA ARG A 64 4.68 5.39 -12.55
C ARG A 64 6.19 5.11 -12.52
N GLN A 65 6.69 4.30 -11.57
CA GLN A 65 8.11 3.94 -11.51
C GLN A 65 8.59 3.09 -12.70
N VAL A 66 7.66 2.53 -13.51
CA VAL A 66 8.02 1.92 -14.80
C VAL A 66 8.78 2.86 -15.74
N ARG A 67 8.70 4.18 -15.50
CA ARG A 67 9.52 5.22 -16.16
C ARG A 67 11.03 4.92 -16.11
N GLU A 68 11.52 4.31 -15.03
CA GLU A 68 12.95 3.95 -14.89
C GLU A 68 13.39 2.90 -15.91
N ARG A 69 12.44 2.12 -16.45
CA ARG A 69 12.68 1.17 -17.54
C ARG A 69 12.46 1.78 -18.92
N GLY A 70 12.16 3.07 -19.01
CA GLY A 70 11.84 3.77 -20.25
C GLY A 70 10.42 3.50 -20.77
N PHE A 71 9.53 2.90 -19.96
CA PHE A 71 8.14 2.69 -20.35
C PHE A 71 7.30 3.95 -20.16
N ALA A 72 6.33 4.13 -21.04
CA ALA A 72 5.32 5.16 -20.88
C ALA A 72 4.36 4.78 -19.73
N CYS A 73 3.93 5.79 -18.98
CA CYS A 73 2.92 5.63 -17.94
C CYS A 73 2.07 6.91 -17.84
N HIS A 74 0.85 6.77 -17.34
CA HIS A 74 0.10 7.91 -16.84
C HIS A 74 0.73 8.33 -15.51
N ASP A 75 1.30 9.54 -15.47
CA ASP A 75 1.92 10.08 -14.27
C ASP A 75 0.84 10.69 -13.36
N ASP A 76 0.50 9.97 -12.30
CA ASP A 76 -0.44 10.38 -11.25
C ASP A 76 0.25 11.10 -10.07
N GLY A 77 1.57 11.30 -10.14
CA GLY A 77 2.35 11.95 -9.10
C GLY A 77 2.54 11.14 -7.82
N ALA A 78 2.12 9.87 -7.76
CA ALA A 78 2.27 9.05 -6.55
C ALA A 78 3.77 8.90 -6.15
N PRO A 79 4.16 9.13 -4.90
CA PRO A 79 5.56 9.02 -4.51
C PRO A 79 6.02 7.57 -4.37
N LEU A 80 7.30 7.29 -4.65
CA LEU A 80 7.97 6.08 -4.18
C LEU A 80 8.27 6.26 -2.69
N ARG A 81 7.42 5.68 -1.86
CA ARG A 81 7.40 5.89 -0.41
C ARG A 81 8.06 4.75 0.32
N CYS A 82 8.94 5.05 1.26
CA CYS A 82 9.67 4.09 2.08
C CYS A 82 9.34 4.29 3.56
N LEU A 83 8.94 3.22 4.24
CA LEU A 83 8.99 3.13 5.69
C LEU A 83 10.34 2.52 6.08
N VAL A 84 11.24 3.34 6.62
CA VAL A 84 12.53 2.92 7.19
C VAL A 84 12.25 2.40 8.60
N ILE A 85 12.31 1.09 8.76
CA ILE A 85 11.79 0.41 9.95
C ILE A 85 12.78 0.61 11.10
N THR A 86 12.30 1.21 12.18
CA THR A 86 13.05 1.36 13.43
C THR A 86 12.66 0.30 14.44
N GLU A 87 11.39 -0.11 14.44
CA GLU A 87 10.87 -1.10 15.39
C GLU A 87 9.93 -2.09 14.69
N ARG A 88 9.99 -3.34 15.16
CA ARG A 88 9.17 -4.46 14.70
C ARG A 88 8.65 -5.21 15.92
N ALA A 89 7.36 -5.51 15.91
CA ALA A 89 6.76 -6.49 16.79
C ALA A 89 5.96 -7.53 16.00
N THR A 90 5.84 -8.72 16.59
CA THR A 90 5.03 -9.82 16.05
C THR A 90 4.06 -10.27 17.11
N TYR A 91 2.80 -10.43 16.73
CA TYR A 91 1.71 -10.84 17.61
C TYR A 91 1.04 -12.10 17.04
N PRO A 92 0.54 -13.01 17.89
CA PRO A 92 -0.45 -13.99 17.47
C PRO A 92 -1.65 -13.29 16.84
N ARG A 93 -2.14 -13.80 15.71
CA ARG A 93 -3.19 -13.15 14.93
C ARG A 93 -4.51 -13.03 15.69
N ASP A 94 -4.86 -14.04 16.46
CA ASP A 94 -6.05 -14.05 17.31
C ASP A 94 -5.98 -12.99 18.42
N GLU A 95 -4.83 -12.84 19.08
CA GLU A 95 -4.60 -11.79 20.07
C GLU A 95 -4.67 -10.39 19.44
N ALA A 96 -4.09 -10.21 18.25
CA ALA A 96 -4.13 -8.94 17.55
C ALA A 96 -5.56 -8.54 17.17
N LEU A 97 -6.31 -9.48 16.58
CA LEU A 97 -7.72 -9.26 16.22
C LEU A 97 -8.58 -8.96 17.45
N ALA A 98 -8.33 -9.59 18.60
CA ALA A 98 -9.10 -9.33 19.82
C ALA A 98 -8.95 -7.90 20.37
N VAL A 99 -7.90 -7.17 19.97
CA VAL A 99 -7.55 -5.84 20.50
C VAL A 99 -7.80 -4.72 19.49
N LEU A 100 -7.79 -5.01 18.19
CA LEU A 100 -8.10 -4.04 17.14
C LEU A 100 -9.57 -3.58 17.23
N PRO A 101 -9.88 -2.34 16.82
CA PRO A 101 -11.27 -1.90 16.69
C PRO A 101 -12.03 -2.79 15.70
N HIS A 102 -13.34 -2.91 15.89
CA HIS A 102 -14.23 -3.71 15.04
C HIS A 102 -15.41 -2.86 14.53
N ASP A 103 -15.29 -1.54 14.64
CA ASP A 103 -16.34 -0.60 14.25
C ASP A 103 -16.47 -0.60 12.72
N VAL A 104 -17.70 -0.75 12.22
CA VAL A 104 -17.94 -0.70 10.77
C VAL A 104 -17.65 0.71 10.28
N ILE A 105 -16.74 0.84 9.30
CA ILE A 105 -16.46 2.12 8.63
C ILE A 105 -17.48 2.33 7.51
N PRO A 106 -18.38 3.32 7.62
CA PRO A 106 -19.37 3.58 6.59
C PRO A 106 -18.70 4.15 5.35
N LEU A 107 -19.00 3.55 4.20
CA LEU A 107 -18.56 4.02 2.89
C LEU A 107 -19.63 4.91 2.27
N ARG A 108 -19.22 6.08 1.79
CA ARG A 108 -20.07 6.98 0.98
C ARG A 108 -19.62 6.96 -0.46
N ASP A 109 -20.57 7.20 -1.37
CA ASP A 109 -20.31 7.32 -2.81
C ASP A 109 -19.51 6.15 -3.38
N ALA A 110 -19.75 4.96 -2.82
CA ALA A 110 -19.01 3.74 -3.14
C ALA A 110 -19.43 3.21 -4.52
N GLY A 111 -18.48 3.07 -5.44
CA GLY A 111 -18.77 2.62 -6.78
C GLY A 111 -17.54 2.50 -7.67
N PHE A 112 -17.73 1.92 -8.85
CA PHE A 112 -16.70 1.89 -9.88
C PHE A 112 -16.66 3.21 -10.64
N ASP A 113 -15.45 3.67 -10.96
CA ASP A 113 -15.21 4.82 -11.84
C ASP A 113 -15.65 4.57 -13.29
N ILE A 114 -15.59 3.30 -13.72
CA ILE A 114 -16.04 2.80 -15.02
C ILE A 114 -17.12 1.74 -14.78
N ASP A 115 -18.33 2.02 -15.26
CA ASP A 115 -19.44 1.07 -15.18
C ASP A 115 -19.17 -0.22 -15.97
N ASP A 116 -19.98 -1.24 -15.71
CA ASP A 116 -19.77 -2.57 -16.28
C ASP A 116 -19.89 -2.61 -17.80
N GLU A 117 -20.77 -1.82 -18.41
CA GLU A 117 -20.95 -1.83 -19.88
C GLU A 117 -19.78 -1.10 -20.56
N ALA A 118 -19.40 0.07 -20.04
CA ALA A 118 -18.25 0.82 -20.53
C ALA A 118 -16.95 0.00 -20.38
N TYR A 119 -16.79 -0.73 -19.27
CA TYR A 119 -15.65 -1.62 -19.07
C TYR A 119 -15.66 -2.80 -20.05
N ALA A 120 -16.84 -3.40 -20.30
CA ALA A 120 -16.98 -4.48 -21.29
C ALA A 120 -16.60 -4.01 -22.70
N ASP A 121 -16.98 -2.79 -23.09
CA ASP A 121 -16.59 -2.19 -24.37
C ASP A 121 -15.08 -1.98 -24.49
N ILE A 122 -14.41 -1.52 -23.42
CA ILE A 122 -12.95 -1.41 -23.38
C ILE A 122 -12.31 -2.78 -23.62
N VAL A 123 -12.77 -3.82 -22.91
CA VAL A 123 -12.24 -5.18 -23.06
C VAL A 123 -12.45 -5.71 -24.48
N ARG A 124 -13.65 -5.55 -25.07
CA ARG A 124 -13.93 -5.96 -26.45
C ARG A 124 -12.97 -5.30 -27.44
N ARG A 125 -12.69 -4.01 -27.26
CA ARG A 125 -11.75 -3.25 -28.10
C ARG A 125 -10.32 -3.78 -27.98
N VAL A 126 -9.83 -4.01 -26.76
CA VAL A 126 -8.47 -4.54 -26.53
C VAL A 126 -8.29 -5.92 -27.19
N ILE A 127 -9.31 -6.79 -27.12
CA ILE A 127 -9.26 -8.10 -27.77
C ILE A 127 -9.17 -7.96 -29.30
N ALA A 128 -10.01 -7.11 -29.89
CA ALA A 128 -10.07 -6.96 -31.34
C ALA A 128 -8.84 -6.22 -31.91
N ASP A 129 -8.42 -5.14 -31.26
CA ASP A 129 -7.45 -4.20 -31.83
C ASP A 129 -6.02 -4.42 -31.35
N GLU A 130 -5.79 -4.92 -30.13
CA GLU A 130 -4.44 -5.16 -29.61
C GLU A 130 -4.03 -6.62 -29.80
N ILE A 131 -4.83 -7.55 -29.26
CA ILE A 131 -4.55 -8.98 -29.36
C ILE A 131 -4.73 -9.47 -30.80
N GLY A 132 -5.84 -9.08 -31.44
CA GLY A 132 -6.15 -9.46 -32.82
C GLY A 132 -5.13 -8.98 -33.86
N ARG A 133 -4.29 -7.98 -33.51
CA ARG A 133 -3.25 -7.42 -34.39
C ARG A 133 -1.83 -7.86 -34.01
N GLY A 134 -1.66 -8.64 -32.94
CA GLY A 134 -0.36 -9.20 -32.56
C GLY A 134 0.50 -8.32 -31.65
N GLU A 135 -0.07 -7.27 -31.04
CA GLU A 135 0.65 -6.40 -30.08
C GLU A 135 0.92 -7.10 -28.74
N GLY A 136 0.19 -8.18 -28.44
CA GLY A 136 0.40 -8.99 -27.24
C GLY A 136 -0.62 -10.12 -27.13
N ALA A 137 -0.36 -11.05 -26.20
CA ALA A 137 -1.24 -12.20 -25.96
C ALA A 137 -2.24 -11.99 -24.81
N ASN A 138 -1.89 -11.16 -23.82
CA ASN A 138 -2.72 -10.90 -22.64
C ASN A 138 -2.46 -9.49 -22.11
N PHE A 139 -3.54 -8.80 -21.74
CA PHE A 139 -3.50 -7.45 -21.17
C PHE A 139 -4.37 -7.40 -19.90
N VAL A 140 -3.96 -6.58 -18.93
CA VAL A 140 -4.75 -6.30 -17.72
C VAL A 140 -5.18 -4.84 -17.79
N ILE A 141 -6.48 -4.61 -17.73
CA ILE A 141 -7.06 -3.27 -17.72
C ILE A 141 -7.58 -2.99 -16.30
N ARG A 142 -7.17 -1.86 -15.74
CA ARG A 142 -7.57 -1.39 -14.41
C ARG A 142 -8.89 -0.61 -14.51
N ARG A 143 -9.76 -0.82 -13.53
CA ARG A 143 -10.83 0.10 -13.11
C ARG A 143 -10.83 0.17 -11.60
N ASP A 144 -11.29 1.27 -11.04
CA ASP A 144 -11.17 1.54 -9.62
C ASP A 144 -12.53 1.50 -8.94
N PHE A 145 -12.60 0.79 -7.81
CA PHE A 145 -13.71 0.93 -6.87
C PHE A 145 -13.29 1.94 -5.81
N THR A 146 -13.97 3.08 -5.77
CA THR A 146 -13.66 4.18 -4.85
C THR A 146 -14.80 4.39 -3.88
N ALA A 147 -14.48 4.89 -2.69
CA ALA A 147 -15.45 5.34 -1.70
C ALA A 147 -14.83 6.43 -0.83
N ASP A 148 -15.69 7.30 -0.30
CA ASP A 148 -15.31 8.25 0.74
C ASP A 148 -15.51 7.63 2.13
N VAL A 149 -14.61 7.99 3.05
CA VAL A 149 -14.73 7.67 4.49
C VAL A 149 -14.59 8.94 5.31
N ASP A 150 -15.46 9.11 6.31
CA ASP A 150 -15.46 10.29 7.20
C ASP A 150 -14.57 10.10 8.45
N ALA A 151 -14.16 8.87 8.73
CA ALA A 151 -13.31 8.53 9.87
C ALA A 151 -11.86 8.99 9.67
N ASP A 152 -11.12 9.19 10.77
CA ASP A 152 -9.67 9.39 10.70
C ASP A 152 -9.03 8.20 9.95
N PRO A 153 -8.14 8.42 8.97
CA PRO A 153 -7.56 7.35 8.17
C PRO A 153 -6.90 6.23 8.98
N ARG A 154 -6.34 6.52 10.17
CA ARG A 154 -5.74 5.49 11.03
C ARG A 154 -6.81 4.64 11.68
N VAL A 155 -7.91 5.25 12.12
CA VAL A 155 -9.06 4.53 12.66
C VAL A 155 -9.67 3.65 11.56
N ALA A 156 -9.88 4.21 10.38
CA ALA A 156 -10.42 3.49 9.23
C ALA A 156 -9.52 2.31 8.79
N ALA A 157 -8.20 2.45 8.90
CA ALA A 157 -7.25 1.40 8.54
C ALA A 157 -7.12 0.27 9.59
N LEU A 158 -7.54 0.52 10.84
CA LEU A 158 -7.40 -0.42 11.94
C LEU A 158 -8.70 -1.17 12.28
N ALA A 159 -9.85 -0.66 11.84
CA ALA A 159 -11.18 -1.21 12.09
C ALA A 159 -11.58 -2.28 11.07
#